data_AF-A0A7S1DW11-F1
#
_entry.id   AF-A0A7S1DW11-F1
#
_cell.length_a   1.000
_cell.length_b   1.000
_cell.length_c   1.000
_cell.angle_alpha   90.00
_cell.angle_beta   90.00
_cell.angle_gamma   90.00
#
_symmetry.space_group_name_H-M   'P 1'
#
loop_
_entity.id
_entity.type
_entity.pdbx_description
1 polymer ?
#
loop_
_entity_poly.entity_id
_entity_poly.type
_entity_poly.pdbx_seq_one_letter_code
_entity_poly.pdbx_strand_id
1 'polypeptide(L)'
;QTPRLHPADPLARARERAWMEFGSAVLNGIAVLYNAADAAALARAQAALRARFEQLDAVLGDGPWFAGARFGLVDAVFGPVFRYFDVIPEDGLFGGLSRVQA
;
A
#
# COMPACT_ATOMS: atom_id res chain seq x y z
N GLN A 1 1.45 27.98 -12.30
CA GLN A 1 0.33 27.11 -11.90
C GLN A 1 0.91 25.90 -11.19
N THR A 2 0.43 25.56 -9.99
CA THR A 2 0.87 24.36 -9.26
C THR A 2 0.29 23.13 -9.92
N PRO A 3 1.06 22.04 -10.14
CA PRO A 3 0.53 20.81 -10.73
C PRO A 3 -0.59 20.23 -9.86
N ARG A 4 -1.68 19.80 -10.50
CA ARG A 4 -2.78 19.09 -9.82
C ARG A 4 -2.37 17.63 -9.60
N LEU A 5 -2.24 17.24 -8.34
CA LEU A 5 -1.85 15.87 -7.95
C LEU A 5 -3.04 14.92 -7.77
N HIS A 6 -4.26 15.41 -7.99
CA HIS A 6 -5.46 14.60 -8.14
C HIS A 6 -6.03 14.74 -9.56
N PRO A 7 -6.72 13.71 -10.08
CA PRO A 7 -7.38 13.76 -11.36
C PRO A 7 -8.55 14.76 -11.33
N ALA A 8 -8.81 15.33 -12.50
CA ALA A 8 -9.95 16.23 -12.70
C ALA A 8 -11.28 15.46 -12.61
N ASP A 9 -11.32 14.25 -13.17
CA ASP A 9 -12.49 13.36 -13.10
C ASP A 9 -12.88 13.05 -11.65
N PRO A 10 -14.13 13.37 -11.23
CA PRO A 10 -14.57 13.16 -9.85
C PRO A 10 -14.50 11.70 -9.39
N LEU A 11 -14.79 10.74 -10.26
CA LEU A 11 -14.79 9.32 -9.91
C LEU A 11 -13.37 8.80 -9.70
N ALA A 12 -12.44 9.12 -10.59
CA ALA A 12 -11.03 8.81 -10.43
C ALA A 12 -10.45 9.44 -9.16
N ARG A 13 -10.85 10.68 -8.83
CA ARG A 13 -10.40 11.36 -7.62
C ARG A 13 -10.93 10.68 -6.35
N ALA A 14 -12.18 10.22 -6.37
CA ALA A 14 -12.75 9.46 -5.26
C ALA A 14 -12.02 8.12 -5.07
N ARG A 15 -11.68 7.43 -6.16
CA ARG A 15 -10.88 6.19 -6.13
C ARG A 15 -9.48 6.41 -5.55
N GLU A 16 -8.76 7.45 -5.97
CA GLU A 16 -7.46 7.78 -5.37
C GLU A 16 -7.57 8.07 -3.88
N ARG A 17 -8.61 8.79 -3.43
CA ARG A 17 -8.84 9.04 -2.00
C ARG A 17 -9.13 7.76 -1.21
N ALA A 18 -9.88 6.82 -1.79
CA ALA A 18 -10.11 5.52 -1.18
C ALA A 18 -8.80 4.73 -1.00
N TRP A 19 -7.91 4.77 -2.00
CA TRP A 19 -6.58 4.16 -1.88
C TRP A 19 -5.68 4.87 -0.87
N MET A 20 -5.76 6.20 -0.76
CA MET A 20 -5.05 6.93 0.30
C MET A 20 -5.47 6.46 1.70
N GLU A 21 -6.77 6.31 1.94
CA GLU A 21 -7.26 5.77 3.22
C GLU A 21 -6.86 4.30 3.43
N PHE A 22 -6.86 3.51 2.36
CA PHE A 22 -6.31 2.15 2.40
C PHE A 22 -4.84 2.16 2.84
N GLY A 23 -4.03 3.09 2.32
CA GLY A 23 -2.63 3.30 2.75
C GLY A 23 -2.51 3.59 4.25
N SER A 24 -3.37 4.45 4.80
CA SER A 24 -3.45 4.68 6.26
C SER A 24 -3.73 3.39 7.03
N ALA A 25 -4.65 2.55 6.54
CA ALA A 25 -4.95 1.26 7.15
C ALA A 25 -3.79 0.26 7.07
N VAL A 26 -2.98 0.30 6.00
CA VAL A 26 -1.75 -0.49 5.88
C VAL A 26 -0.72 -0.05 6.93
N LEU A 27 -0.48 1.26 7.08
CA LEU A 27 0.44 1.79 8.10
C LEU A 27 0.01 1.42 9.52
N ASN A 28 -1.30 1.48 9.82
CA ASN A 28 -1.84 1.00 11.09
C ASN A 28 -1.60 -0.50 11.28
N GLY A 29 -1.76 -1.31 10.22
CA GLY A 29 -1.45 -2.74 10.24
C GLY A 29 0.02 -3.02 10.57
N ILE A 30 0.94 -2.23 10.01
CA ILE A 30 2.38 -2.30 10.33
C ILE A 30 2.63 -1.95 11.80
N ALA A 31 1.96 -0.91 12.33
CA ALA A 31 2.06 -0.58 13.75
C ALA A 31 1.57 -1.74 14.64
N VAL A 32 0.46 -2.40 14.29
CA VAL A 32 -0.03 -3.59 15.00
C VAL A 32 0.96 -4.75 14.93
N LEU A 33 1.58 -4.98 13.77
CA LEU A 33 2.62 -6.00 13.57
C LEU A 33 3.78 -5.79 14.55
N TYR A 34 4.29 -4.57 14.68
CA TYR A 34 5.39 -4.25 15.60
C TYR A 34 5.03 -4.34 17.09
N ASN A 35 3.76 -4.15 17.42
CA ASN A 35 3.28 -4.17 18.81
C ASN A 35 2.64 -5.51 19.20
N ALA A 36 2.80 -6.56 18.39
CA ALA A 36 2.27 -7.88 18.71
C ALA A 36 2.89 -8.43 20.01
N ALA A 37 2.05 -8.73 21.00
CA ALA A 37 2.49 -9.15 22.33
C ALA A 37 3.00 -10.59 22.39
N ASP A 38 2.58 -11.43 21.43
CA ASP A 38 2.92 -12.84 21.35
C ASP A 38 2.93 -13.33 19.90
N ALA A 39 3.39 -14.57 19.70
CA ALA A 39 3.49 -15.19 18.39
C ALA A 39 2.14 -15.34 17.67
N ALA A 40 1.04 -15.56 18.41
CA ALA A 40 -0.29 -15.69 17.82
C ALA A 40 -0.83 -14.33 17.34
N ALA A 41 -0.59 -13.26 18.09
CA ALA A 41 -0.89 -11.89 17.70
C ALA A 41 -0.07 -11.48 16.47
N LEU A 42 1.22 -11.85 16.42
CA LEU A 42 2.09 -11.58 15.30
C LEU A 42 1.59 -12.28 14.03
N ALA A 43 1.27 -13.57 14.12
CA ALA A 43 0.75 -14.34 12.98
C ALA A 43 -0.57 -13.76 12.44
N ARG A 44 -1.48 -13.32 13.32
CA ARG A 44 -2.73 -12.64 12.90
C ARG A 44 -2.45 -11.30 12.21
N ALA A 45 -1.53 -10.51 12.74
CA ALA A 45 -1.15 -9.23 12.15
C ALA A 45 -0.50 -9.42 10.77
N GLN A 46 0.40 -10.40 10.64
CA GLN A 46 1.00 -10.79 9.37
C GLN A 46 -0.06 -11.18 8.34
N ALA A 47 -0.98 -12.10 8.68
CA ALA A 47 -2.03 -12.54 7.77
C ALA A 47 -2.94 -11.39 7.32
N ALA A 48 -3.34 -10.52 8.25
CA ALA A 48 -4.19 -9.37 7.95
C ALA A 48 -3.47 -8.34 7.06
N LEU A 49 -2.16 -8.14 7.26
CA LEU A 49 -1.36 -7.22 6.47
C LEU A 49 -1.05 -7.79 5.08
N ARG A 50 -0.76 -9.09 4.99
CA ARG A 50 -0.61 -9.84 3.75
C ARG A 50 -1.84 -9.69 2.85
N ALA A 51 -3.04 -9.90 3.38
CA ALA A 51 -4.29 -9.76 2.63
C ALA A 51 -4.46 -8.36 2.01
N ARG A 52 -3.96 -7.30 2.68
CA ARG A 52 -3.99 -5.94 2.14
C ARG A 52 -3.01 -5.77 0.99
N PHE A 53 -1.81 -6.33 1.09
CA PHE A 53 -0.84 -6.30 0.00
C PHE A 53 -1.29 -7.13 -1.20
N GLU A 54 -1.97 -8.25 -0.99
CA GLU A 54 -2.60 -9.02 -2.07
C GLU A 54 -3.69 -8.22 -2.80
N GLN A 55 -4.53 -7.50 -2.04
CA GLN A 55 -5.51 -6.60 -2.65
C GLN A 55 -4.85 -5.49 -3.47
N LEU A 56 -3.74 -4.93 -2.97
CA LEU A 56 -2.97 -3.92 -3.68
C LEU A 56 -2.36 -4.48 -4.96
N ASP A 57 -1.70 -5.64 -4.89
CA ASP A 57 -1.09 -6.33 -6.03
C ASP A 57 -2.11 -6.64 -7.14
N ALA A 58 -3.32 -7.04 -6.77
CA ALA A 58 -4.39 -7.33 -7.71
C ALA A 58 -4.85 -6.11 -8.53
N VAL A 59 -4.71 -4.89 -7.98
CA VAL A 59 -5.23 -3.66 -8.60
C VAL A 59 -4.16 -2.78 -9.25
N LEU A 60 -2.88 -2.96 -8.90
CA LEU A 60 -1.80 -2.21 -9.51
C LEU A 60 -1.68 -2.60 -10.99
N GLY A 61 -1.53 -1.59 -11.85
CA GLY A 61 -1.33 -1.76 -13.28
C GLY A 61 0.15 -1.79 -13.67
N ASP A 62 0.42 -1.82 -14.97
CA ASP A 62 1.78 -1.98 -15.53
C ASP A 62 2.64 -0.70 -15.50
N GLY A 63 2.19 0.35 -14.81
CA GLY A 63 2.86 1.66 -14.77
C GLY A 63 3.55 1.93 -13.43
N PRO A 64 4.51 2.87 -13.38
CA PRO A 64 5.28 3.17 -12.17
C PRO A 64 4.45 3.79 -11.04
N TRP A 65 3.23 4.26 -11.33
CA TRP A 65 2.34 4.93 -10.39
C TRP A 65 0.95 4.30 -10.41
N PHE A 66 0.15 4.54 -9.36
CA PHE A 66 -1.24 4.07 -9.25
C PHE A 66 -2.11 4.48 -10.45
N ALA A 67 -1.81 5.64 -11.06
CA ALA A 67 -2.48 6.14 -12.26
C ALA A 67 -1.64 5.96 -13.54
N GLY A 68 -0.87 4.87 -13.62
CA GLY A 68 -0.04 4.53 -14.77
C GLY A 68 1.21 5.43 -14.84
N ALA A 69 1.32 6.24 -15.89
CA ALA A 69 2.46 7.16 -16.05
C ALA A 69 2.35 8.46 -15.23
N ARG A 70 1.19 8.73 -14.60
CA ARG A 70 0.95 9.97 -13.85
C ARG A 70 1.14 9.77 -12.35
N PHE A 71 2.13 10.46 -11.79
CA PHE A 71 2.28 10.62 -10.35
C PHE A 71 1.15 11.46 -9.73
N GLY A 72 0.65 11.05 -8.58
CA GLY A 72 -0.40 11.73 -7.82
C GLY A 72 -0.24 11.60 -6.30
N LEU A 73 -1.21 12.13 -5.56
CA LEU A 73 -1.17 12.12 -4.09
C LEU A 73 -1.21 10.70 -3.51
N VAL A 74 -1.88 9.76 -4.18
CA VAL A 74 -1.92 8.37 -3.75
C VAL A 74 -0.51 7.77 -3.73
N ASP A 75 0.33 8.04 -4.73
CA ASP A 75 1.72 7.57 -4.78
C ASP A 75 2.54 8.13 -3.61
N ALA A 76 2.37 9.43 -3.32
CA ALA A 76 3.03 10.07 -2.19
C ALA A 76 2.62 9.47 -0.82
N VAL A 77 1.35 9.09 -0.66
CA VAL A 77 0.85 8.44 0.58
C VAL A 77 1.39 7.02 0.74
N PHE A 78 1.61 6.29 -0.35
CA PHE A 78 2.19 4.94 -0.29
C PHE A 78 3.71 4.91 -0.15
N GLY A 79 4.43 6.01 -0.43
CA GLY A 79 5.87 6.09 -0.19
C GLY A 79 6.31 5.62 1.22
N PRO A 80 5.69 6.11 2.31
CA PRO A 80 5.94 5.62 3.66
C PRO A 80 5.64 4.13 3.89
N VAL A 81 4.67 3.55 3.16
CA VAL A 81 4.37 2.11 3.22
C VAL A 81 5.52 1.31 2.61
N PHE A 82 5.97 1.69 1.42
CA PHE A 82 7.02 0.97 0.68
C PHE A 82 8.39 1.07 1.33
N ARG A 83 8.67 2.13 2.11
CA ARG A 83 9.89 2.21 2.96
C ARG A 83 10.05 0.99 3.88
N TYR A 84 8.96 0.32 4.27
CA TYR A 84 9.04 -0.84 5.15
C TYR A 84 9.49 -2.13 4.46
N PHE A 85 9.63 -2.14 3.14
CA PHE A 85 10.01 -3.33 2.38
C PHE A 85 11.47 -3.72 2.69
N ASP A 86 12.32 -2.73 2.96
CA ASP A 86 13.73 -2.95 3.30
C ASP A 86 13.92 -3.56 4.70
N VAL A 87 12.89 -3.53 5.56
CA VAL A 87 13.00 -3.92 6.98
C VAL A 87 12.07 -5.06 7.39
N ILE A 88 11.02 -5.35 6.61
CA ILE A 88 10.15 -6.50 6.85
C ILE A 88 10.54 -7.62 5.87
N PRO A 89 10.83 -8.84 6.34
CA PRO A 89 11.22 -9.96 5.47
C PRO A 89 10.21 -10.20 4.34
N GLU A 90 10.72 -10.39 3.12
CA GLU A 90 9.89 -10.56 1.92
C GLU A 90 8.99 -11.79 2.01
N ASP A 91 9.52 -12.91 2.48
CA ASP A 91 8.84 -14.21 2.59
C ASP A 91 7.60 -14.19 3.49
N GLY A 92 7.54 -13.26 4.45
CA GLY A 92 6.41 -13.13 5.36
C GLY A 92 5.22 -12.32 4.83
N LEU A 93 5.46 -11.27 4.04
CA LEU A 93 4.40 -10.33 3.62
C LEU A 93 4.32 -10.13 2.10
N PHE A 94 5.45 -10.03 1.42
CA PHE A 94 5.51 -9.56 0.03
C PHE A 94 5.75 -10.66 -1.00
N GLY A 95 6.17 -11.85 -0.54
CA GLY A 95 6.55 -12.96 -1.41
C GLY A 95 5.47 -13.30 -2.45
N GLY A 96 5.86 -13.25 -3.72
CA GLY A 96 4.99 -13.55 -4.86
C GLY A 96 4.07 -12.41 -5.32
N LEU A 97 4.15 -11.23 -4.70
CA LEU A 97 3.35 -10.04 -5.04
C LEU A 97 4.13 -9.14 -6.01
N SER A 98 4.30 -9.61 -7.24
CA SER A 98 5.20 -9.03 -8.24
C SER A 98 4.94 -7.56 -8.58
N ARG A 99 3.69 -7.06 -8.50
CA ARG A 99 3.37 -5.67 -8.84
C ARG A 99 3.61 -4.73 -7.66
N VAL A 100 3.41 -5.22 -6.45
CA VAL A 100 3.77 -4.48 -5.24
C VAL A 100 5.29 -4.37 -5.10
N GLN A 101 6.03 -5.38 -5.59
CA GLN A 101 7.50 -5.43 -5.57
C GLN A 101 8.18 -4.80 -6.82
N ALA A 102 7.40 -4.31 -7.79
CA ALA A 102 7.91 -3.80 -9.07
C ALA A 102 8.66 -2.46 -8.97
#